data_AF-A0A7V1ANR1-F1
#
_entry.id   AF-A0A7V1ANR1-F1
#
_cell.length_a   1.000
_cell.length_b   1.000
_cell.length_c   1.000
_cell.angle_alpha   90.00
_cell.angle_beta   90.00
_cell.angle_gamma   90.00
#
_symmetry.space_group_name_H-M   'P 1'
#
loop_
_entity.id
_entity.type
_entity.pdbx_description
1 polymer ?
#
loop_
_entity_poly.entity_id
_entity_poly.type
_entity_poly.pdbx_seq_one_letter_code
_entity_poly.pdbx_strand_id
1 'polypeptide(L)'
;MIAVRKFSIVAFIFFAGLFSFNLLFAQGLFRERSHVEFNYCLYDLPGDTISTNQIMILFSVPYDNLLFEKQGDSFYSSVIWTVTLTGKPNSVVFTKDLTDSVQVSSFKETLALNKFFSHNLSVTLKPGEYTVTIRLHDKISNAHTLRSGKFIAKDFNKYPVNVSDLIILKKITGAVLNPGNIWPRFMPVTADSVFLYADVTSSKIQKTVSLS
;
A
#
# COMPACT_ATOMS: atom_id res chain seq x y z
N MET A 1 -30.33 -42.80 -48.75
CA MET A 1 -30.11 -41.33 -48.69
C MET A 1 -30.62 -40.66 -47.41
N ILE A 2 -31.72 -41.09 -46.79
CA ILE A 2 -32.28 -40.43 -45.59
C ILE A 2 -31.40 -40.58 -44.33
N ALA A 3 -30.73 -41.73 -44.15
CA ALA A 3 -29.87 -41.99 -42.98
C ALA A 3 -28.61 -41.11 -42.92
N VAL A 4 -27.95 -40.87 -44.06
CA VAL A 4 -26.76 -40.00 -44.16
C VAL A 4 -27.11 -38.55 -43.80
N ARG A 5 -28.29 -38.09 -44.24
CA ARG A 5 -28.78 -36.73 -43.98
C ARG A 5 -29.11 -36.50 -42.50
N LYS A 6 -29.64 -37.52 -41.80
CA LYS A 6 -29.88 -37.47 -40.34
C LYS A 6 -28.56 -37.49 -39.56
N PHE A 7 -27.58 -38.27 -39.99
CA PHE A 7 -26.25 -38.33 -39.35
C PHE A 7 -25.49 -37.00 -39.45
N SER A 8 -25.52 -36.33 -40.61
CA SER A 8 -24.91 -35.00 -40.77
C SER A 8 -25.54 -33.93 -39.88
N ILE A 9 -26.86 -33.94 -39.68
CA ILE A 9 -27.55 -32.96 -38.83
C ILE A 9 -27.15 -33.16 -37.37
N VAL A 10 -27.10 -34.40 -36.90
CA VAL A 10 -26.70 -34.72 -35.51
C VAL A 10 -25.24 -34.33 -35.26
N ALA A 11 -24.34 -34.62 -36.20
CA ALA A 11 -22.94 -34.21 -36.10
C ALA A 11 -22.79 -32.68 -36.04
N PHE A 12 -23.53 -31.95 -36.88
CA PHE A 12 -23.49 -30.48 -36.88
C PHE A 12 -23.95 -29.88 -35.55
N ILE A 13 -25.04 -30.40 -34.96
CA ILE A 13 -25.53 -29.97 -33.64
C ILE A 13 -24.48 -30.26 -32.56
N PHE A 14 -23.84 -31.42 -32.60
CA PHE A 14 -22.79 -31.79 -31.65
C PHE A 14 -21.57 -30.86 -31.73
N PHE A 15 -21.08 -30.55 -32.93
CA PHE A 15 -19.96 -29.63 -33.11
C PHE A 15 -20.33 -28.17 -32.78
N ALA A 16 -21.54 -27.72 -33.11
CA ALA A 16 -22.02 -26.41 -32.70
C ALA A 16 -22.15 -26.30 -31.17
N GLY A 17 -22.58 -27.38 -30.51
CA GLY A 17 -22.62 -27.47 -29.05
C GLY A 17 -21.23 -27.39 -28.42
N LEU A 18 -20.27 -28.16 -28.94
CA LEU A 18 -18.87 -28.11 -28.49
C LEU A 18 -18.24 -26.73 -28.69
N PHE A 19 -18.49 -26.09 -29.83
CA PHE A 19 -17.98 -24.74 -30.11
C PHE A 19 -18.58 -23.70 -29.14
N SER A 20 -19.89 -23.79 -28.88
CA SER A 20 -20.58 -22.91 -27.93
C SER A 20 -20.12 -23.12 -26.48
N PHE A 21 -19.82 -24.37 -26.10
CA PHE A 21 -19.25 -24.68 -24.78
C PHE A 21 -17.88 -24.02 -24.60
N ASN A 22 -17.00 -24.11 -25.61
CA ASN A 22 -15.68 -23.45 -25.55
C ASN A 22 -15.78 -21.92 -25.45
N LEU A 23 -16.76 -21.30 -26.12
CA LEU A 23 -17.02 -19.86 -25.99
C LEU A 23 -17.51 -19.45 -24.60
N LEU A 24 -18.26 -20.30 -23.91
CA LEU A 24 -18.70 -20.06 -22.53
C LEU A 24 -17.55 -20.20 -21.52
N PHE A 25 -16.60 -21.13 -21.74
CA PHE A 25 -15.41 -21.27 -20.89
C PHE A 25 -14.33 -20.22 -21.18
N ALA A 26 -14.24 -19.68 -22.39
CA ALA A 26 -13.35 -18.57 -22.71
C ALA A 26 -13.74 -17.27 -21.98
N GLN A 27 -15.00 -17.11 -21.57
CA GLN A 27 -15.47 -15.97 -20.77
C GLN A 27 -15.24 -16.17 -19.26
N GLY A 28 -14.92 -17.38 -18.81
CA GLY A 28 -14.67 -17.70 -17.42
C GLY A 28 -13.25 -17.38 -17.01
N LEU A 29 -12.97 -16.10 -16.69
CA LEU A 29 -11.95 -15.61 -15.73
C LEU A 29 -11.61 -14.11 -15.91
N PHE A 30 -12.29 -13.36 -16.78
CA PHE A 30 -12.16 -11.89 -16.77
C PHE A 30 -13.03 -11.32 -15.65
N ARG A 31 -12.49 -11.26 -14.43
CA ARG A 31 -13.09 -10.43 -13.38
C ARG A 31 -12.77 -8.99 -13.73
N GLU A 32 -13.72 -8.31 -14.35
CA GLU A 32 -13.64 -6.87 -14.58
C GLU A 32 -13.51 -6.19 -13.21
N ARG A 33 -12.28 -5.80 -12.84
CA ARG A 33 -12.02 -5.07 -11.61
C ARG A 33 -12.13 -3.59 -11.92
N SER A 34 -13.33 -3.06 -11.74
CA SER A 34 -13.62 -1.62 -11.90
C SER A 34 -13.06 -0.76 -10.77
N HIS A 35 -12.43 -1.36 -9.75
CA HIS A 35 -12.02 -0.68 -8.53
C HIS A 35 -10.71 -1.23 -7.98
N VAL A 36 -9.79 -0.32 -7.64
CA VAL A 36 -8.52 -0.60 -6.97
C VAL A 36 -8.46 0.21 -5.68
N GLU A 37 -8.06 -0.38 -4.56
CA GLU A 37 -8.01 0.35 -3.28
C GLU A 37 -6.63 0.29 -2.66
N PHE A 38 -6.21 1.42 -2.09
CA PHE A 38 -4.92 1.54 -1.43
C PHE A 38 -5.04 2.24 -0.08
N ASN A 39 -4.06 1.98 0.78
CA ASN A 39 -3.89 2.66 2.05
C ASN A 39 -2.66 3.56 1.99
N TYR A 40 -2.67 4.64 2.77
CA TYR A 40 -1.48 5.45 2.96
C TYR A 40 -1.39 5.96 4.39
N CYS A 41 -0.17 6.24 4.83
CA CYS A 41 0.12 6.95 6.06
C CYS A 41 1.19 8.03 5.81
N LEU A 42 1.17 9.05 6.66
CA LEU A 42 2.07 10.18 6.58
C LEU A 42 2.76 10.36 7.92
N TYR A 43 4.08 10.50 7.88
CA TYR A 43 4.90 10.83 9.03
C TYR A 43 5.56 12.20 8.79
N ASP A 44 5.51 13.02 9.83
CA ASP A 44 6.13 14.34 9.86
C ASP A 44 7.35 14.27 10.75
N LEU A 45 8.54 14.40 10.15
CA LEU A 45 9.83 14.26 10.82
C LEU A 45 10.61 15.57 10.74
N PRO A 46 11.50 15.87 11.72
CA PRO A 46 12.43 16.99 11.61
C PRO A 46 13.29 16.84 10.34
N GLY A 47 13.43 17.92 9.57
CA GLY A 47 14.31 17.94 8.40
C GLY A 47 15.77 18.24 8.77
N ASP A 48 16.65 18.17 7.77
CA ASP A 48 18.10 18.43 7.95
C ASP A 48 18.40 19.87 8.38
N THR A 49 17.48 20.79 8.07
CA THR A 49 17.53 22.18 8.53
C THR A 49 16.40 22.47 9.50
N ILE A 50 16.73 23.33 10.47
CA ILE A 50 15.86 23.84 11.53
C ILE A 50 14.53 24.40 10.97
N SER A 51 14.47 24.89 9.73
CA SER A 51 13.28 25.50 9.13
C SER A 51 12.46 24.57 8.22
N THR A 52 12.77 23.27 8.20
CA THR A 52 12.15 22.31 7.29
C THR A 52 11.80 21.01 7.99
N ASN A 53 10.83 20.32 7.42
CA ASN A 53 10.36 19.01 7.84
C ASN A 53 10.56 18.02 6.69
N GLN A 54 10.86 16.78 7.04
CA GLN A 54 10.81 15.67 6.11
C GLN A 54 9.45 14.97 6.27
N ILE A 55 8.60 15.11 5.25
CA ILE A 55 7.32 14.42 5.18
C ILE A 55 7.53 13.09 4.47
N MET A 56 7.40 12.00 5.21
CA MET A 56 7.48 10.64 4.68
C MET A 56 6.07 10.09 4.46
N ILE A 57 5.77 9.73 3.22
CA ILE A 57 4.48 9.21 2.78
C ILE A 57 4.70 7.75 2.41
N LEU A 58 4.00 6.84 3.07
CA LEU A 58 4.00 5.41 2.72
C LEU A 58 2.63 5.08 2.16
N PHE A 59 2.60 4.34 1.07
CA PHE A 59 1.37 3.90 0.44
C PHE A 59 1.51 2.47 -0.04
N SER A 60 0.40 1.73 0.04
CA SER A 60 0.38 0.31 -0.21
C SER A 60 -0.95 -0.12 -0.81
N VAL A 61 -0.89 -1.02 -1.79
CA VAL A 61 -2.05 -1.69 -2.38
C VAL A 61 -1.96 -3.19 -2.10
N PRO A 62 -2.99 -3.81 -1.52
CA PRO A 62 -3.07 -5.27 -1.38
C PRO A 62 -2.94 -5.97 -2.75
N TYR A 63 -2.26 -7.12 -2.81
CA TYR A 63 -2.15 -7.85 -4.08
C TYR A 63 -3.51 -8.29 -4.60
N ASP A 64 -4.40 -8.69 -3.70
CA ASP A 64 -5.78 -9.05 -4.03
C ASP A 64 -6.63 -7.87 -4.49
N ASN A 65 -6.10 -6.63 -4.54
CA ASN A 65 -6.70 -5.46 -5.17
C ASN A 65 -6.10 -5.12 -6.54
N LEU A 66 -4.94 -5.68 -6.91
CA LEU A 66 -4.31 -5.48 -8.22
C LEU A 66 -4.82 -6.48 -9.26
N LEU A 67 -4.89 -6.06 -10.52
CA LEU A 67 -5.02 -7.01 -11.62
C LEU A 67 -3.63 -7.51 -12.04
N PHE A 68 -3.50 -8.83 -12.17
CA PHE A 68 -2.28 -9.48 -12.63
C PHE A 68 -2.52 -10.17 -13.96
N GLU A 69 -1.63 -9.96 -14.92
CA GLU A 69 -1.59 -10.70 -16.18
C GLU A 69 -0.59 -11.85 -16.11
N LYS A 70 -0.91 -12.98 -16.73
CA LYS A 70 0.03 -14.08 -16.88
C LYS A 70 1.03 -13.77 -17.99
N GLN A 71 2.33 -13.82 -17.68
CA GLN A 71 3.43 -13.67 -18.63
C GLN A 71 4.40 -14.83 -18.45
N GLY A 72 4.42 -15.76 -19.41
CA GLY A 72 5.16 -17.02 -19.31
C GLY A 72 4.73 -17.83 -18.09
N ASP A 73 5.69 -18.15 -17.22
CA ASP A 73 5.49 -18.91 -15.98
C ASP A 73 5.24 -18.02 -14.75
N SER A 74 4.95 -16.74 -14.96
CA SER A 74 4.78 -15.75 -13.90
C SER A 74 3.55 -14.88 -14.10
N PHE A 75 3.22 -14.08 -13.08
CA PHE A 75 2.13 -13.14 -13.08
C PHE A 75 2.68 -11.74 -12.78
N TYR A 76 2.22 -10.75 -13.52
CA TYR A 76 2.75 -9.39 -13.48
C TYR A 76 1.65 -8.36 -13.26
N SER A 77 1.91 -7.34 -12.46
CA SER A 77 1.08 -6.15 -12.31
C SER A 77 1.93 -4.88 -12.33
N SER A 78 1.37 -3.77 -12.79
CA SER A 78 2.07 -2.49 -12.83
C SER A 78 1.11 -1.34 -12.56
N VAL A 79 1.59 -0.38 -11.77
CA VAL A 79 0.79 0.76 -11.34
C VAL A 79 1.56 2.06 -11.52
N ILE A 80 0.82 3.16 -11.56
CA ILE A 80 1.35 4.52 -11.50
C ILE A 80 0.78 5.18 -10.25
N TRP A 81 1.67 5.66 -9.38
CA TRP A 81 1.33 6.51 -8.25
C TRP A 81 1.62 7.96 -8.61
N THR A 82 0.61 8.82 -8.52
CA THR A 82 0.78 10.27 -8.60
C THR A 82 0.58 10.86 -7.22
N VAL A 83 1.64 11.42 -6.63
CA VAL A 83 1.58 12.12 -5.34
C VAL A 83 1.68 13.62 -5.59
N THR A 84 0.68 14.37 -5.13
CA THR A 84 0.63 15.84 -5.20
C THR A 84 0.47 16.41 -3.81
N LEU A 85 1.29 17.40 -3.46
CA LEU A 85 1.18 18.20 -2.24
C LEU A 85 0.83 19.63 -2.61
N THR A 86 -0.20 20.15 -1.95
CA THR A 86 -0.70 21.51 -2.15
C THR A 86 -0.61 22.30 -0.84
N GLY A 87 0.02 23.47 -0.88
CA GLY A 87 0.10 24.42 0.25
C GLY A 87 -0.88 25.58 0.10
N LYS A 88 -0.94 26.48 1.08
CA LYS A 88 -1.75 27.72 0.99
C LYS A 88 -1.10 28.77 0.07
N PRO A 89 -1.88 29.53 -0.74
CA PRO A 89 -3.33 29.45 -0.93
C PRO A 89 -3.71 28.58 -2.15
N ASN A 90 -3.58 27.26 -2.06
CA ASN A 90 -3.80 26.28 -3.14
C ASN A 90 -2.69 26.16 -4.21
N SER A 91 -1.44 26.50 -3.87
CA SER A 91 -0.31 26.27 -4.76
C SER A 91 0.19 24.82 -4.65
N VAL A 92 0.42 24.18 -5.80
CA VAL A 92 1.12 22.89 -5.83
C VAL A 92 2.58 23.14 -5.44
N VAL A 93 3.01 22.51 -4.34
CA VAL A 93 4.39 22.62 -3.85
C VAL A 93 5.24 21.42 -4.26
N PHE A 94 4.61 20.30 -4.62
CA PHE A 94 5.29 19.10 -5.06
C PHE A 94 4.33 18.21 -5.86
N THR A 95 4.82 17.61 -6.94
CA THR A 95 4.15 16.54 -7.66
C THR A 95 5.19 15.51 -8.12
N LYS A 96 4.87 14.22 -7.99
CA LYS A 96 5.70 13.13 -8.50
C LYS A 96 4.84 11.98 -9.00
N ASP A 97 5.17 11.53 -10.21
CA ASP A 97 4.70 10.26 -10.75
C ASP A 97 5.75 9.17 -10.53
N LEU A 98 5.30 8.00 -10.07
CA LEU A 98 6.11 6.82 -9.79
C LEU A 98 5.46 5.65 -10.51
N THR A 99 6.13 5.10 -11.53
CA THR A 99 5.72 3.86 -12.17
C THR A 99 6.47 2.72 -11.53
N ASP A 100 5.74 1.73 -11.04
CA ASP A 100 6.32 0.57 -10.38
C ASP A 100 5.60 -0.71 -10.81
N SER A 101 6.26 -1.85 -10.62
CA SER A 101 5.71 -3.14 -10.99
C SER A 101 6.11 -4.27 -10.07
N VAL A 102 5.29 -5.31 -10.08
CA VAL A 102 5.45 -6.49 -9.25
C VAL A 102 5.24 -7.75 -10.07
N GLN A 103 6.11 -8.74 -9.84
CA GLN A 103 6.04 -10.06 -10.47
C GLN A 103 5.96 -11.13 -9.38
N VAL A 104 5.05 -12.08 -9.54
CA VAL A 104 4.90 -13.25 -8.66
C VAL A 104 4.93 -14.53 -9.48
N SER A 105 5.40 -15.63 -8.88
CA SER A 105 5.58 -16.91 -9.59
C SER A 105 4.31 -17.77 -9.62
N SER A 106 3.31 -17.47 -8.78
CA SER A 106 2.11 -18.30 -8.66
C SER A 106 0.82 -17.48 -8.65
N PHE A 107 -0.24 -18.06 -9.25
CA PHE A 107 -1.57 -17.45 -9.23
C PHE A 107 -2.11 -17.30 -7.80
N LYS A 108 -1.73 -18.20 -6.88
CA LYS A 108 -2.15 -18.11 -5.48
C LYS A 108 -1.66 -16.83 -4.81
N GLU A 109 -0.48 -16.35 -5.18
CA GLU A 109 0.09 -15.12 -4.61
C GLU A 109 -0.64 -13.87 -5.08
N THR A 110 -1.23 -13.86 -6.28
CA THR A 110 -2.02 -12.72 -6.78
C THR A 110 -3.30 -12.51 -5.96
N LEU A 111 -3.71 -13.51 -5.17
CA LEU A 111 -4.89 -13.50 -4.30
C LEU A 111 -4.53 -13.40 -2.81
N ALA A 112 -3.25 -13.16 -2.48
CA ALA A 112 -2.79 -13.16 -1.10
C ALA A 112 -3.23 -11.88 -0.35
N LEU A 113 -4.14 -12.05 0.62
CA LEU A 113 -4.68 -10.95 1.45
C LEU A 113 -3.62 -10.29 2.37
N ASN A 114 -2.49 -10.96 2.60
CA ASN A 114 -1.41 -10.51 3.47
C ASN A 114 -0.17 -10.02 2.70
N LYS A 115 -0.24 -9.93 1.37
CA LYS A 115 0.82 -9.34 0.55
C LYS A 115 0.39 -7.96 0.05
N PHE A 116 1.31 -7.01 0.21
CA PHE A 116 1.09 -5.62 -0.14
C PHE A 116 2.18 -5.15 -1.07
N PHE A 117 1.79 -4.48 -2.14
CA PHE A 117 2.72 -3.75 -2.98
C PHE A 117 2.84 -2.34 -2.42
N SER A 118 4.01 -2.03 -1.86
CA SER A 118 4.20 -0.85 -1.01
C SER A 118 5.36 -0.01 -1.52
N HIS A 119 5.23 1.30 -1.37
CA HIS A 119 6.30 2.23 -1.70
C HIS A 119 6.31 3.40 -0.71
N ASN A 120 7.42 4.11 -0.66
CA ASN A 120 7.58 5.29 0.17
C ASN A 120 8.14 6.46 -0.64
N LEU A 121 7.80 7.66 -0.20
CA LEU A 121 8.29 8.91 -0.77
C LEU A 121 8.55 9.89 0.35
N SER A 122 9.70 10.56 0.31
CA SER A 122 10.02 11.63 1.26
C SER A 122 10.09 12.96 0.54
N VAL A 123 9.50 13.99 1.14
CA VAL A 123 9.50 15.37 0.61
C VAL A 123 9.86 16.34 1.72
N THR A 124 10.78 17.25 1.43
CA THR A 124 11.13 18.33 2.36
C THR A 124 10.15 19.50 2.19
N LEU A 125 9.44 19.86 3.26
CA LEU A 125 8.49 20.98 3.29
C LEU A 125 8.86 21.97 4.40
N LYS A 126 8.36 23.21 4.31
CA LYS A 126 8.37 24.13 5.45
C LYS A 126 7.21 23.81 6.39
N PRO A 127 7.24 24.25 7.67
CA PRO A 127 6.08 24.18 8.54
C PRO A 127 4.86 24.90 7.91
N GLY A 128 3.68 24.30 8.03
CA GLY A 128 2.47 24.86 7.43
C GLY A 128 1.34 23.85 7.21
N GLU A 129 0.21 24.35 6.69
CA GLU A 129 -0.93 23.52 6.31
C GLU A 129 -0.83 23.05 4.86
N TYR A 130 -1.01 21.75 4.65
CA TYR A 130 -0.91 21.11 3.35
C TYR A 130 -2.06 20.14 3.11
N THR A 131 -2.29 19.84 1.83
CA THR A 131 -3.15 18.74 1.39
C THR A 131 -2.29 17.77 0.59
N VAL A 132 -2.30 16.50 0.99
CA VAL A 132 -1.75 15.41 0.19
C VAL A 132 -2.86 14.80 -0.66
N THR A 133 -2.58 14.59 -1.94
CA THR A 133 -3.44 13.86 -2.86
C THR A 133 -2.62 12.77 -3.52
N ILE A 134 -3.07 11.53 -3.38
CA ILE A 134 -2.44 10.35 -3.98
C ILE A 134 -3.44 9.74 -4.94
N ARG A 135 -3.02 9.57 -6.19
CA ARG A 135 -3.76 8.81 -7.20
C ARG A 135 -3.01 7.53 -7.50
N LEU A 136 -3.72 6.40 -7.44
CA LEU A 136 -3.28 5.12 -7.95
C LEU A 136 -3.94 4.88 -9.30
N HIS A 137 -3.18 4.44 -10.29
CA HIS A 137 -3.67 3.94 -11.57
C HIS A 137 -3.07 2.57 -11.84
N ASP A 138 -3.90 1.52 -11.83
CA ASP A 138 -3.52 0.17 -12.25
C ASP A 138 -3.51 0.13 -13.79
N LYS A 139 -2.34 -0.10 -14.38
CA LYS A 139 -2.13 -0.03 -15.83
C LYS A 139 -2.80 -1.17 -16.59
N ILE A 140 -3.13 -2.26 -15.92
CA ILE A 140 -3.73 -3.44 -16.56
C ILE A 140 -5.25 -3.31 -16.57
N SER A 141 -5.85 -3.02 -15.41
CA SER A 141 -7.31 -2.85 -15.30
C SER A 141 -7.80 -1.48 -15.77
N ASN A 142 -6.89 -0.50 -15.93
CA ASN A 142 -7.19 0.93 -16.03
C ASN A 142 -8.00 1.49 -14.84
N ALA A 143 -8.14 0.72 -13.76
CA ALA A 143 -8.79 1.17 -12.55
C ALA A 143 -7.93 2.25 -11.87
N HIS A 144 -8.59 3.25 -11.32
CA HIS A 144 -7.92 4.34 -10.64
C HIS A 144 -8.67 4.76 -9.40
N THR A 145 -7.91 5.16 -8.38
CA THR A 145 -8.46 5.63 -7.11
C THR A 145 -7.67 6.82 -6.62
N LEU A 146 -8.38 7.79 -6.06
CA LEU A 146 -7.81 9.01 -5.52
C LEU A 146 -8.14 9.10 -4.03
N ARG A 147 -7.11 9.34 -3.21
CA ARG A 147 -7.29 9.68 -1.79
C ARG A 147 -6.64 11.02 -1.52
N SER A 148 -7.31 11.84 -0.72
CA SER A 148 -6.83 13.15 -0.32
C SER A 148 -6.97 13.34 1.18
N GLY A 149 -6.04 14.07 1.80
CA GLY A 149 -6.03 14.34 3.23
C GLY A 149 -5.31 15.63 3.55
N LYS A 150 -5.83 16.39 4.52
CA LYS A 150 -5.16 17.57 5.06
C LYS A 150 -4.23 17.17 6.19
N PHE A 151 -3.05 17.80 6.26
CA PHE A 151 -2.13 17.65 7.37
C PHE A 151 -1.41 18.98 7.68
N ILE A 152 -0.81 19.06 8.86
CA ILE A 152 -0.03 20.21 9.29
C ILE A 152 1.41 19.73 9.48
N ALA A 153 2.33 20.25 8.68
CA ALA A 153 3.76 20.11 8.92
C ALA A 153 4.14 20.97 10.13
N LYS A 154 4.57 20.34 11.22
CA LYS A 154 4.82 20.96 12.52
C LYS A 154 6.04 21.87 12.48
N ASP A 155 5.99 22.95 13.24
CA ASP A 155 7.21 23.72 13.51
C ASP A 155 8.00 23.06 14.66
N PHE A 156 9.01 22.29 14.32
CA PHE A 156 9.86 21.61 15.30
C PHE A 156 10.77 22.56 16.09
N ASN A 157 10.88 23.84 15.71
CA ASN A 157 11.55 24.85 16.55
C ASN A 157 10.68 25.27 17.72
N LYS A 158 9.38 25.40 17.46
CA LYS A 158 8.39 25.73 18.48
C LYS A 158 8.11 24.54 19.39
N TYR A 159 8.20 23.33 18.84
CA TYR A 159 7.94 22.08 19.54
C TYR A 159 9.09 21.09 19.30
N PRO A 160 10.24 21.27 19.96
CA PRO A 160 11.38 20.37 19.78
C PRO A 160 10.99 18.95 20.17
N VAL A 161 11.31 18.00 19.29
CA VAL A 161 11.15 16.56 19.58
C VAL A 161 12.35 16.14 20.40
N ASN A 162 12.12 15.83 21.67
CA ASN A 162 13.10 15.13 22.48
C ASN A 162 12.78 13.64 22.35
N VAL A 163 13.67 12.91 21.69
CA VAL A 163 13.65 11.44 21.70
C VAL A 163 14.48 11.02 22.90
N SER A 164 13.84 10.40 23.88
CA SER A 164 14.56 9.65 24.92
C SER A 164 14.85 8.23 24.43
N ASP A 165 15.80 7.58 25.10
CA ASP A 165 16.53 6.37 24.69
C ASP A 165 15.79 5.44 23.71
N LEU A 166 16.42 5.19 22.57
CA LEU A 166 15.93 4.25 21.57
C LEU A 166 16.41 2.84 21.91
N ILE A 167 15.51 2.01 22.44
CA ILE A 167 15.81 0.61 22.77
C ILE A 167 15.41 -0.27 21.58
N ILE A 168 16.39 -0.88 20.90
CA ILE A 168 16.12 -1.87 19.85
C ILE A 168 16.13 -3.26 20.47
N LEU A 169 14.98 -3.92 20.53
CA LEU A 169 14.87 -5.31 20.99
C LEU A 169 14.91 -6.25 19.79
N LYS A 170 15.94 -7.11 19.74
CA LYS A 170 15.97 -8.24 18.82
C LYS A 170 15.01 -9.32 19.34
N LYS A 171 14.05 -9.74 18.51
CA LYS A 171 13.19 -10.88 18.83
C LYS A 171 14.05 -12.16 18.97
N ILE A 172 14.12 -12.71 20.17
CA ILE A 172 14.73 -14.02 20.42
C ILE A 172 13.61 -15.06 20.32
N THR A 173 13.76 -16.02 19.41
CA THR A 173 12.80 -17.12 19.22
C THR A 173 12.71 -17.93 20.52
N GLY A 174 11.53 -17.97 21.15
CA GLY A 174 11.29 -18.74 22.39
C GLY A 174 11.17 -17.93 23.68
N ALA A 175 11.46 -16.62 23.68
CA ALA A 175 11.23 -15.76 24.83
C ALA A 175 9.78 -15.22 24.84
N VAL A 176 9.03 -15.49 25.91
CA VAL A 176 7.75 -14.82 26.18
C VAL A 176 8.07 -13.46 26.80
N LEU A 177 8.08 -12.41 25.97
CA LEU A 177 8.13 -11.04 26.48
C LEU A 177 6.80 -10.77 27.21
N ASN A 178 6.87 -10.50 28.51
CA ASN A 178 5.70 -10.19 29.33
C ASN A 178 5.29 -8.72 29.05
N PRO A 179 4.20 -8.44 28.30
CA PRO A 179 3.93 -7.10 27.76
C PRO A 179 3.38 -6.11 28.80
N GLY A 180 3.25 -6.51 30.07
CA GLY A 180 2.53 -5.77 31.11
C GLY A 180 3.14 -4.43 31.52
N ASN A 181 4.42 -4.16 31.21
CA ASN A 181 5.14 -2.99 31.72
C ASN A 181 5.69 -2.02 30.67
N ILE A 182 5.33 -2.17 29.38
CA ILE A 182 5.86 -1.30 28.32
C ILE A 182 4.73 -0.79 27.44
N TRP A 183 4.41 0.50 27.59
CA TRP A 183 3.59 1.30 26.68
C TRP A 183 4.54 2.15 25.82
N PRO A 184 4.26 2.43 24.52
CA PRO A 184 3.01 2.22 23.78
C PRO A 184 2.98 0.91 22.95
N ARG A 185 1.76 0.49 22.59
CA ARG A 185 1.44 -0.76 21.89
C ARG A 185 1.39 -0.53 20.38
N PHE A 186 2.21 -1.24 19.60
CA PHE A 186 2.14 -1.30 18.12
C PHE A 186 1.55 -2.65 17.63
N MET A 187 0.83 -2.59 16.50
CA MET A 187 0.23 -3.74 15.79
C MET A 187 1.28 -4.61 15.08
N PRO A 188 1.01 -5.90 14.82
CA PRO A 188 1.97 -6.78 14.20
C PRO A 188 2.08 -6.52 12.68
N VAL A 189 3.30 -6.31 12.20
CA VAL A 189 3.67 -6.53 10.79
C VAL A 189 4.69 -7.66 10.75
N THR A 190 4.40 -8.68 9.94
CA THR A 190 5.07 -9.99 9.91
C THR A 190 6.42 -9.99 9.20
N ALA A 191 7.29 -10.85 9.73
CA ALA A 191 8.60 -11.32 9.25
C ALA A 191 9.64 -10.22 9.05
N ASP A 192 10.53 -10.09 10.06
CA ASP A 192 11.70 -9.20 10.14
C ASP A 192 11.47 -7.80 10.77
N SER A 193 10.63 -7.73 11.81
CA SER A 193 10.38 -6.47 12.53
C SER A 193 11.50 -6.08 13.51
N VAL A 194 12.10 -4.92 13.27
CA VAL A 194 12.78 -4.09 14.29
C VAL A 194 11.72 -3.22 14.95
N PHE A 195 11.57 -3.31 16.28
CA PHE A 195 10.71 -2.40 17.03
C PHE A 195 11.48 -1.13 17.36
N LEU A 196 11.03 0.00 16.85
CA LEU A 196 11.56 1.32 17.21
C LEU A 196 10.70 1.88 18.34
N TYR A 197 11.30 2.01 19.52
CA TYR A 197 10.71 2.73 20.64
C TYR A 197 11.30 4.14 20.65
N ALA A 198 10.43 5.15 20.71
CA ALA A 198 10.81 6.53 20.98
C ALA A 198 9.80 7.06 21.99
N ASP A 199 10.27 7.34 23.21
CA ASP A 199 9.46 8.03 24.20
C ASP A 199 9.59 9.53 23.94
N VAL A 200 8.50 10.12 23.44
CA VAL A 200 8.42 11.53 23.03
C VAL A 200 7.79 12.30 24.18
N THR A 201 8.62 12.77 25.12
CA THR A 201 8.16 13.65 26.20
C THR A 201 8.22 15.11 25.75
N SER A 202 7.07 15.78 25.71
CA SER A 202 6.98 17.24 25.68
C SER A 202 7.42 17.80 27.04
N SER A 203 8.26 18.84 27.06
CA SER A 203 8.90 19.42 28.26
C SER A 203 7.96 20.13 29.25
N LYS A 204 6.67 19.80 29.27
CA LYS A 204 5.73 20.20 30.32
C LYS A 204 5.14 18.98 31.02
N ILE A 205 5.95 18.25 31.79
CA ILE A 205 5.60 17.65 33.09
C ILE A 205 6.94 17.40 33.80
N GLN A 206 7.33 18.32 34.69
CA GLN A 206 8.21 17.94 35.80
C GLN A 206 7.33 17.30 36.86
N LYS A 207 7.41 15.98 37.00
CA LYS A 207 7.07 15.34 38.27
C LYS A 207 8.03 14.19 38.50
N THR A 208 9.12 14.51 39.18
CA THR A 208 10.03 13.54 39.80
C THR A 208 9.23 12.69 40.78
N VAL A 209 9.15 11.39 40.54
CA VAL A 209 8.83 10.42 41.58
C VAL A 209 10.11 9.67 41.86
N SER A 210 10.77 10.05 42.95
CA SER A 210 11.85 9.29 43.58
C SER A 210 11.24 8.04 44.22
N LEU A 211 11.68 6.86 43.80
CA LEU A 211 11.41 5.61 44.51
C LEU A 211 12.52 5.41 45.56
N SER A 212 12.14 5.52 46.84
CA SER A 212 12.83 4.89 47.98
C SER A 212 12.44 3.42 48.07
#